data_AF-A0A968K5Q3-F1
#
_entry.id   AF-A0A968K5Q3-F1
#
_cell.length_a   1.000
_cell.length_b   1.000
_cell.length_c   1.000
_cell.angle_alpha   90.00
_cell.angle_beta   90.00
_cell.angle_gamma   90.00
#
_symmetry.space_group_name_H-M   'P 1'
#
loop_
_entity.id
_entity.type
_entity.pdbx_description
1 polymer ?
#
loop_
_entity_poly.entity_id
_entity_poly.type
_entity_poly.pdbx_seq_one_letter_code
_entity_poly.pdbx_strand_id
1 'polypeptide(L)'
;PGFAGQTSNSPALSTDPLSWPYSWPNRPSGWDNYWNGFHGRGITIADEETYFVMDDSQDREWGFYPVTSDTFRRGLGLEVEVRGYTWTDTPAEDVMVWQFEIHNESDYDYQKVVMGIYLDPAIGGGDDSFDDIGTYLPNLDMVYFSDADGYGTPGNWHPVGMLAVKYLEMPGNAVDGIDNDSDGLIDESRDNGIDDDGDWDPFSDDVGMDGVSGTGDPGENDGMPTNGEPNFDKTDKQEADDIHINTVRLFPVHTYELWNEEENWQAFTSGIRDSVTGP
;
A
#
# COMPACT_ATOMS: atom_id res chain seq x y z
N PRO A 1 10.31 7.08 -14.76
CA PRO A 1 8.84 6.95 -14.93
C PRO A 1 8.08 8.17 -15.57
N GLY A 2 8.27 9.44 -15.18
CA GLY A 2 7.66 10.59 -15.92
C GLY A 2 6.25 11.03 -15.49
N PHE A 3 5.89 10.76 -14.24
CA PHE A 3 4.55 10.98 -13.68
C PHE A 3 4.39 12.30 -12.91
N ALA A 4 5.41 13.15 -12.90
CA ALA A 4 5.37 14.48 -12.30
C ALA A 4 5.54 15.57 -13.37
N GLY A 5 5.02 16.76 -13.08
CA GLY A 5 5.20 17.93 -13.92
C GLY A 5 6.68 18.26 -14.08
N GLN A 6 7.13 18.52 -15.31
CA GLN A 6 8.55 18.71 -15.63
C GLN A 6 9.22 19.86 -14.87
N THR A 7 8.44 20.82 -14.40
CA THR A 7 8.90 21.99 -13.64
C THR A 7 8.45 21.96 -12.18
N SER A 8 7.78 20.88 -11.74
CA SER A 8 7.32 20.72 -10.37
C SER A 8 8.45 20.20 -9.49
N ASN A 9 8.50 20.69 -8.24
CA ASN A 9 9.37 20.14 -7.19
C ASN A 9 8.62 19.19 -6.25
N SER A 10 7.34 18.95 -6.52
CA SER A 10 6.46 18.05 -5.77
C SER A 10 6.01 16.88 -6.67
N PRO A 11 5.66 15.72 -6.08
CA PRO A 11 4.89 14.71 -6.81
C PRO A 11 3.55 15.30 -7.29
N ALA A 12 2.83 14.58 -8.15
CA ALA A 12 1.54 15.04 -8.59
C ALA A 12 0.55 15.07 -7.40
N LEU A 13 -0.17 16.18 -7.25
CA LEU A 13 -1.18 16.41 -6.21
C LEU A 13 -2.52 16.71 -6.87
N SER A 14 -3.62 16.09 -6.43
CA SER A 14 -4.96 16.29 -6.99
C SER A 14 -5.43 17.76 -6.92
N THR A 15 -4.92 18.51 -5.94
CA THR A 15 -5.22 19.92 -5.68
C THR A 15 -4.33 20.91 -6.45
N ASP A 16 -3.26 20.45 -7.10
CA ASP A 16 -2.35 21.27 -7.89
C ASP A 16 -2.14 20.71 -9.31
N PRO A 17 -2.97 21.11 -10.30
CA PRO A 17 -2.81 20.68 -11.68
C PRO A 17 -1.48 21.05 -12.33
N LEU A 18 -0.71 22.00 -11.78
CA LEU A 18 0.63 22.34 -12.30
C LEU A 18 1.69 21.31 -11.91
N SER A 19 1.40 20.48 -10.89
CA SER A 19 2.25 19.36 -10.48
C SER A 19 2.13 18.14 -11.40
N TRP A 20 1.16 18.12 -12.31
CA TRP A 20 0.87 16.98 -13.19
C TRP A 20 1.77 16.97 -14.44
N PRO A 21 2.05 15.79 -15.02
CA PRO A 21 2.64 15.72 -16.34
C PRO A 21 1.64 16.22 -17.40
N TYR A 22 2.14 16.67 -18.56
CA TYR A 22 1.26 17.08 -19.66
C TYR A 22 0.38 15.94 -20.18
N SER A 23 0.89 14.71 -20.10
CA SER A 23 0.18 13.48 -20.42
C SER A 23 0.64 12.40 -19.46
N TRP A 24 -0.31 11.64 -18.91
CA TRP A 24 -0.02 10.56 -17.97
C TRP A 24 0.57 9.36 -18.71
N PRO A 25 1.77 8.88 -18.36
CA PRO A 25 2.43 7.81 -19.11
C PRO A 25 1.61 6.52 -19.24
N ASN A 26 0.80 6.18 -18.23
CA ASN A 26 -0.03 4.98 -18.19
C ASN A 26 -1.49 5.18 -18.64
N ARG A 27 -1.86 6.35 -19.18
CA ARG A 27 -3.24 6.62 -19.63
C ARG A 27 -3.29 7.09 -21.08
N PRO A 28 -4.43 6.89 -21.78
CA PRO A 28 -4.63 7.47 -23.10
C PRO A 28 -4.76 9.00 -23.02
N SER A 29 -4.48 9.69 -24.13
CA SER A 29 -4.50 11.16 -24.23
C SER A 29 -5.83 11.82 -23.83
N GLY A 30 -6.91 11.05 -23.72
CA GLY A 30 -8.17 11.53 -23.16
C GLY A 30 -8.08 11.91 -21.67
N TRP A 31 -7.03 11.50 -20.96
CA TRP A 31 -6.77 11.85 -19.56
C TRP A 31 -5.93 13.12 -19.38
N ASP A 32 -5.41 13.70 -20.47
CA ASP A 32 -4.60 14.91 -20.40
C ASP A 32 -5.41 16.05 -19.74
N ASN A 33 -4.81 16.73 -18.75
CA ASN A 33 -5.45 17.76 -17.90
C ASN A 33 -6.57 17.26 -16.97
N TYR A 34 -6.72 15.95 -16.78
CA TYR A 34 -7.58 15.37 -15.75
C TYR A 34 -6.72 14.64 -14.71
N TRP A 35 -7.16 14.65 -13.46
CA TRP A 35 -6.50 13.88 -12.41
C TRP A 35 -6.44 12.39 -12.77
N ASN A 36 -5.30 11.75 -12.50
CA ASN A 36 -5.12 10.30 -12.66
C ASN A 36 -5.77 9.56 -11.48
N GLY A 37 -7.09 9.71 -11.33
CA GLY A 37 -7.86 9.10 -10.27
C GLY A 37 -7.88 7.57 -10.35
N PHE A 38 -7.82 6.92 -9.20
CA PHE A 38 -7.89 5.46 -9.08
C PHE A 38 -9.24 4.94 -9.60
N HIS A 39 -10.35 5.56 -9.16
CA HIS A 39 -11.71 5.24 -9.59
C HIS A 39 -12.13 5.90 -10.92
N GLY A 40 -11.17 6.41 -11.69
CA GLY A 40 -11.41 6.93 -13.03
C GLY A 40 -10.97 8.37 -13.25
N ARG A 41 -11.16 8.79 -14.50
CA ARG A 41 -10.62 10.05 -15.02
C ARG A 41 -11.21 11.26 -14.29
N GLY A 42 -10.35 12.01 -13.60
CA GLY A 42 -10.75 13.22 -12.89
C GLY A 42 -11.55 12.97 -11.63
N ILE A 43 -11.66 11.72 -11.17
CA ILE A 43 -12.37 11.36 -9.93
C ILE A 43 -11.37 11.36 -8.78
N THR A 44 -11.75 12.04 -7.70
CA THR A 44 -11.05 12.01 -6.41
C THR A 44 -11.98 11.43 -5.35
N ILE A 45 -11.41 10.66 -4.43
CA ILE A 45 -12.09 10.07 -3.26
C ILE A 45 -11.62 10.67 -1.94
N ALA A 46 -10.52 11.44 -1.97
CA ALA A 46 -9.98 12.14 -0.81
C ALA A 46 -9.87 13.65 -1.06
N ASP A 47 -9.75 14.44 0.01
CA ASP A 47 -9.61 15.89 -0.07
C ASP A 47 -8.29 16.30 -0.70
N GLU A 48 -7.23 15.52 -0.43
CA GLU A 48 -5.96 15.61 -1.14
C GLU A 48 -5.45 14.21 -1.46
N GLU A 49 -5.00 14.04 -2.70
CA GLU A 49 -4.40 12.81 -3.19
C GLU A 49 -3.04 13.13 -3.80
N THR A 50 -2.07 12.25 -3.59
CA THR A 50 -0.82 12.26 -4.35
C THR A 50 -0.71 11.00 -5.21
N TYR A 51 -0.10 11.14 -6.39
CA TYR A 51 0.20 10.03 -7.26
C TYR A 51 1.58 10.19 -7.87
N PHE A 52 2.39 9.16 -7.76
CA PHE A 52 3.67 9.08 -8.44
C PHE A 52 4.04 7.63 -8.67
N VAL A 53 5.01 7.44 -9.56
CA VAL A 53 5.56 6.12 -9.87
C VAL A 53 7.04 6.19 -9.62
N MET A 54 7.59 5.13 -9.03
CA MET A 54 9.03 4.96 -8.82
C MET A 54 9.48 3.64 -9.42
N ASP A 55 10.73 3.59 -9.88
CA ASP A 55 11.32 2.41 -10.48
C ASP A 55 12.78 2.27 -10.02
N ASP A 56 13.31 1.05 -10.11
CA ASP A 56 14.72 0.75 -9.81
C ASP A 56 15.59 0.67 -11.08
N SER A 57 15.07 1.18 -12.22
CA SER A 57 15.69 0.99 -13.53
C SER A 57 17.08 1.57 -13.64
N GLN A 58 17.45 2.50 -12.76
CA GLN A 58 18.74 3.18 -12.69
C GLN A 58 19.70 2.58 -11.67
N ASP A 59 19.28 1.61 -10.86
CA ASP A 59 20.18 0.95 -9.94
C ASP A 59 21.25 0.16 -10.71
N ARG A 60 22.52 0.50 -10.50
CA ARG A 60 23.68 -0.08 -11.20
C ARG A 60 24.59 -0.86 -10.26
N GLU A 61 24.20 -1.07 -9.00
CA GLU A 61 25.06 -1.76 -8.03
C GLU A 61 25.50 -3.12 -8.56
N TRP A 62 24.55 -3.88 -9.13
CA TRP A 62 24.79 -5.23 -9.62
C TRP A 62 24.81 -5.34 -11.16
N GLY A 63 25.55 -6.35 -11.63
CA GLY A 63 25.62 -6.76 -13.04
C GLY A 63 24.36 -7.47 -13.55
N PHE A 64 23.20 -7.19 -12.97
CA PHE A 64 21.93 -7.84 -13.29
C PHE A 64 21.14 -7.01 -14.31
N TYR A 65 20.50 -7.69 -15.26
CA TYR A 65 19.74 -7.09 -16.35
C TYR A 65 18.35 -7.75 -16.37
N PRO A 66 17.32 -7.11 -15.80
CA PRO A 66 16.02 -7.73 -15.60
C PRO A 66 15.25 -7.94 -16.91
N VAL A 67 15.54 -7.15 -17.95
CA VAL A 67 14.86 -7.21 -19.25
C VAL A 67 15.87 -7.50 -20.35
N THR A 68 15.76 -8.67 -20.99
CA THR A 68 16.69 -9.14 -22.03
C THR A 68 16.71 -8.21 -23.23
N SER A 69 15.56 -7.62 -23.55
CA SER A 69 15.40 -6.73 -24.71
C SER A 69 15.86 -5.28 -24.45
N ASP A 70 16.03 -4.88 -23.17
CA ASP A 70 16.47 -3.54 -22.79
C ASP A 70 17.67 -3.61 -21.81
N THR A 71 18.87 -3.55 -22.37
CA THR A 71 20.11 -3.57 -21.57
C THR A 71 20.40 -2.27 -20.82
N PHE A 72 19.62 -1.20 -21.05
CA PHE A 72 19.73 0.04 -20.27
C PHE A 72 18.94 -0.04 -18.96
N ARG A 73 18.00 -0.97 -18.85
CA ARG A 73 17.29 -1.24 -17.60
C ARG A 73 18.11 -2.16 -16.70
N ARG A 74 18.18 -1.79 -15.43
CA ARG A 74 18.86 -2.54 -14.36
C ARG A 74 17.96 -2.52 -13.11
N GLY A 75 18.53 -2.73 -11.93
CA GLY A 75 17.74 -3.12 -10.75
C GLY A 75 17.07 -4.48 -10.96
N LEU A 76 16.08 -4.77 -10.15
CA LEU A 76 15.18 -5.92 -10.25
C LEU A 76 14.11 -5.72 -11.34
N GLY A 77 14.00 -4.54 -11.96
CA GLY A 77 12.98 -4.30 -12.98
C GLY A 77 11.59 -4.25 -12.37
N LEU A 78 11.50 -3.63 -11.19
CA LEU A 78 10.24 -3.38 -10.50
C LEU A 78 9.82 -1.94 -10.75
N GLU A 79 8.54 -1.75 -11.03
CA GLU A 79 7.87 -0.46 -11.02
C GLU A 79 6.85 -0.44 -9.88
N VAL A 80 6.79 0.66 -9.13
CA VAL A 80 5.85 0.83 -8.03
C VAL A 80 5.02 2.07 -8.28
N GLU A 81 3.71 1.88 -8.50
CA GLU A 81 2.74 2.96 -8.47
C GLU A 81 2.36 3.26 -7.02
N VAL A 82 2.44 4.53 -6.62
CA VAL A 82 2.20 4.98 -5.24
C VAL A 82 1.10 6.03 -5.22
N ARG A 83 0.12 5.82 -4.35
CA ARG A 83 -0.95 6.78 -4.07
C ARG A 83 -1.02 7.08 -2.58
N GLY A 84 -1.23 8.34 -2.24
CA GLY A 84 -1.49 8.79 -0.87
C GLY A 84 -2.82 9.51 -0.81
N TYR A 85 -3.58 9.31 0.26
CA TYR A 85 -4.91 9.87 0.48
C TYR A 85 -5.02 10.48 1.88
N THR A 86 -5.61 11.67 1.97
CA THR A 86 -5.94 12.34 3.23
C THR A 86 -7.30 13.02 3.18
N TRP A 87 -8.02 13.01 4.30
CA TRP A 87 -9.34 13.62 4.44
C TRP A 87 -9.33 14.66 5.56
N THR A 88 -10.23 15.63 5.48
CA THR A 88 -10.42 16.72 6.45
C THR A 88 -11.62 16.49 7.37
N ASP A 89 -12.44 15.48 7.07
CA ASP A 89 -13.55 15.09 7.93
C ASP A 89 -13.02 14.46 9.24
N THR A 90 -13.61 14.86 10.37
CA THR A 90 -13.19 14.47 11.73
C THR A 90 -12.94 12.96 11.93
N PRO A 91 -13.70 12.01 11.33
CA PRO A 91 -13.39 10.58 11.49
C PRO A 91 -12.05 10.13 10.90
N ALA A 92 -11.45 10.91 9.98
CA ALA A 92 -10.26 10.55 9.22
C ALA A 92 -9.17 11.65 9.20
N GLU A 93 -9.35 12.74 9.97
CA GLU A 93 -8.45 13.90 9.96
C GLU A 93 -7.01 13.59 10.41
N ASP A 94 -6.83 12.51 11.18
CA ASP A 94 -5.54 12.02 11.68
C ASP A 94 -5.07 10.72 10.98
N VAL A 95 -5.61 10.43 9.79
CA VAL A 95 -5.29 9.22 9.02
C VAL A 95 -4.77 9.58 7.63
N MET A 96 -3.68 8.92 7.25
CA MET A 96 -3.15 8.92 5.90
C MET A 96 -3.13 7.49 5.40
N VAL A 97 -3.68 7.26 4.21
CA VAL A 97 -3.67 5.94 3.56
C VAL A 97 -2.69 5.98 2.41
N TRP A 98 -1.81 4.98 2.35
CA TRP A 98 -0.90 4.77 1.23
C TRP A 98 -1.24 3.46 0.53
N GLN A 99 -1.35 3.52 -0.79
CA GLN A 99 -1.57 2.37 -1.67
C GLN A 99 -0.33 2.19 -2.55
N PHE A 100 0.13 0.94 -2.65
CA PHE A 100 1.27 0.55 -3.45
C PHE A 100 0.85 -0.56 -4.42
N GLU A 101 1.00 -0.32 -5.72
CA GLU A 101 0.86 -1.36 -6.75
C GLU A 101 2.26 -1.67 -7.29
N ILE A 102 2.69 -2.93 -7.18
CA ILE A 102 4.05 -3.36 -7.55
C ILE A 102 3.95 -4.20 -8.83
N HIS A 103 4.59 -3.73 -9.89
CA HIS A 103 4.63 -4.38 -11.19
C HIS A 103 6.00 -5.01 -11.43
N ASN A 104 6.00 -6.31 -11.74
CA ASN A 104 7.17 -6.99 -12.28
C ASN A 104 7.24 -6.74 -13.79
N GLU A 105 8.18 -5.90 -14.21
CA GLU A 105 8.43 -5.60 -15.62
C GLU A 105 9.65 -6.36 -16.16
N SER A 106 10.19 -7.29 -15.38
CA SER A 106 11.32 -8.14 -15.77
C SER A 106 10.88 -9.36 -16.59
N ASP A 107 11.83 -9.99 -17.29
CA ASP A 107 11.64 -11.30 -17.94
C ASP A 107 11.70 -12.47 -16.94
N TYR A 108 11.92 -12.19 -15.65
CA TYR A 108 12.11 -13.17 -14.60
C TYR A 108 10.86 -13.30 -13.74
N ASP A 109 10.55 -14.54 -13.37
CA ASP A 109 9.52 -14.84 -12.39
C ASP A 109 10.13 -14.91 -10.98
N TYR A 110 9.85 -13.91 -10.15
CA TYR A 110 10.38 -13.81 -8.79
C TYR A 110 9.63 -14.73 -7.84
N GLN A 111 10.29 -15.81 -7.43
CA GLN A 111 9.70 -16.82 -6.53
C GLN A 111 9.43 -16.31 -5.11
N LYS A 112 10.08 -15.20 -4.71
CA LYS A 112 9.87 -14.57 -3.42
C LYS A 112 10.12 -13.07 -3.55
N VAL A 113 9.11 -12.30 -3.18
CA VAL A 113 9.17 -10.84 -3.05
C VAL A 113 8.77 -10.51 -1.62
N VAL A 114 9.44 -9.52 -1.02
CA VAL A 114 9.10 -9.05 0.33
C VAL A 114 8.89 -7.56 0.27
N MET A 115 7.74 -7.12 0.75
CA MET A 115 7.44 -5.73 0.99
C MET A 115 7.58 -5.44 2.48
N GLY A 116 8.15 -4.30 2.81
CA GLY A 116 8.27 -3.85 4.19
C GLY A 116 8.36 -2.34 4.26
N ILE A 117 7.97 -1.82 5.41
CA ILE A 117 8.05 -0.40 5.72
C ILE A 117 9.14 -0.22 6.77
N TYR A 118 10.07 0.70 6.49
CA TYR A 118 11.03 1.18 7.48
C TYR A 118 10.56 2.53 8.00
N LEU A 119 10.63 2.73 9.33
CA LEU A 119 10.22 3.96 9.99
C LEU A 119 11.30 4.44 10.96
N ASP A 120 11.47 5.75 11.01
CA ASP A 120 12.29 6.46 11.99
C ASP A 120 11.48 7.69 12.47
N PRO A 121 10.46 7.49 13.32
CA PRO A 121 9.42 8.48 13.53
C PRO A 121 9.78 9.59 14.52
N ALA A 122 10.80 9.39 15.37
CA ALA A 122 11.27 10.35 16.38
C ALA A 122 10.13 11.10 17.08
N ILE A 123 9.29 10.35 17.80
CA ILE A 123 8.11 10.87 18.49
C ILE A 123 8.58 11.91 19.54
N GLY A 124 7.83 13.00 19.73
CA GLY A 124 8.27 14.10 20.60
C GLY A 124 9.40 14.98 20.00
N GLY A 125 10.11 14.51 18.99
CA GLY A 125 11.18 15.24 18.28
C GLY A 125 12.56 14.59 18.48
N GLY A 126 13.48 14.84 17.55
CA GLY A 126 14.76 14.13 17.50
C GLY A 126 15.65 14.27 18.76
N ASP A 127 15.55 15.38 19.50
CA ASP A 127 16.34 15.58 20.73
C ASP A 127 15.73 14.86 21.96
N ASP A 128 14.50 14.33 21.85
CA ASP A 128 13.78 13.59 22.90
C ASP A 128 13.63 12.09 22.60
N SER A 129 13.78 11.68 21.34
CA SER A 129 13.55 10.31 20.84
C SER A 129 14.31 9.15 21.53
N PHE A 130 15.15 9.43 22.53
CA PHE A 130 15.86 8.40 23.30
C PHE A 130 14.96 7.57 24.20
N ASP A 131 13.77 8.05 24.56
CA ASP A 131 12.80 7.29 25.36
C ASP A 131 11.61 6.79 24.53
N ASP A 132 11.64 6.96 23.20
CA ASP A 132 10.63 6.44 22.30
C ASP A 132 10.46 4.93 22.41
N ILE A 133 9.20 4.50 22.39
CA ILE A 133 8.80 3.10 22.50
C ILE A 133 8.10 2.69 21.20
N GLY A 134 8.59 1.63 20.58
CA GLY A 134 7.86 0.89 19.54
C GLY A 134 7.15 -0.32 20.14
N THR A 135 5.90 -0.55 19.76
CA THR A 135 5.10 -1.70 20.22
C THR A 135 4.32 -2.33 19.07
N TYR A 136 4.38 -3.65 18.95
CA TYR A 136 3.52 -4.42 18.05
C TYR A 136 2.31 -4.98 18.80
N LEU A 137 1.14 -4.83 18.22
CA LEU A 137 -0.14 -5.34 18.72
C LEU A 137 -0.64 -6.43 17.75
N PRO A 138 -0.35 -7.72 18.00
CA PRO A 138 -0.70 -8.81 17.07
C PRO A 138 -2.21 -8.90 16.79
N ASN A 139 -3.04 -8.66 17.81
CA ASN A 139 -4.51 -8.74 17.67
C ASN A 139 -5.10 -7.64 16.77
N LEU A 140 -4.35 -6.57 16.52
CA LEU A 140 -4.78 -5.47 15.64
C LEU A 140 -3.99 -5.45 14.34
N ASP A 141 -2.99 -6.33 14.21
CA ASP A 141 -1.92 -6.29 13.21
C ASP A 141 -1.34 -4.89 12.97
N MET A 142 -0.91 -4.26 14.06
CA MET A 142 -0.53 -2.85 14.09
C MET A 142 0.73 -2.62 14.90
N VAL A 143 1.63 -1.78 14.38
CA VAL A 143 2.79 -1.25 15.12
C VAL A 143 2.49 0.20 15.48
N TYR A 144 2.77 0.61 16.72
CA TYR A 144 2.68 2.00 17.10
C TYR A 144 3.94 2.47 17.83
N PHE A 145 4.17 3.78 17.74
CA PHE A 145 5.25 4.49 18.37
C PHE A 145 4.70 5.58 19.28
N SER A 146 5.29 5.69 20.46
CA SER A 146 4.95 6.67 21.47
C SER A 146 6.19 7.17 22.19
N ASP A 147 6.10 8.40 22.67
CA ASP A 147 7.05 8.99 23.61
C ASP A 147 6.71 8.55 25.05
N ALA A 148 7.71 8.15 25.84
CA ALA A 148 7.47 7.49 27.12
C ALA A 148 7.11 8.47 28.25
N ASP A 149 7.66 9.68 28.24
CA ASP A 149 7.39 10.70 29.25
C ASP A 149 6.27 11.70 28.86
N GLY A 150 5.90 11.70 27.58
CA GLY A 150 4.81 12.47 26.97
C GLY A 150 5.20 13.91 26.59
N TYR A 151 6.49 14.26 26.60
CA TYR A 151 7.01 15.59 26.30
C TYR A 151 7.79 15.62 24.99
N GLY A 152 7.78 16.77 24.33
CA GLY A 152 8.52 16.94 23.09
C GLY A 152 9.48 18.12 23.09
N THR A 153 10.42 18.07 22.17
CA THR A 153 11.45 19.08 21.93
C THR A 153 11.23 19.84 20.62
N PRO A 154 11.71 21.10 20.51
CA PRO A 154 12.18 21.95 21.61
C PRO A 154 11.01 22.54 22.42
N GLY A 155 11.26 22.90 23.68
CA GLY A 155 10.30 23.67 24.49
C GLY A 155 9.41 22.85 25.42
N ASN A 156 9.64 21.53 25.53
CA ASN A 156 8.98 20.66 26.50
C ASN A 156 7.44 20.72 26.39
N TRP A 157 6.95 20.61 25.16
CA TRP A 157 5.52 20.69 24.85
C TRP A 157 4.83 19.35 25.16
N HIS A 158 3.56 19.39 25.55
CA HIS A 158 2.75 18.24 25.94
C HIS A 158 1.28 18.53 25.61
N PRO A 159 0.47 17.54 25.18
CA PRO A 159 0.86 16.15 24.93
C PRO A 159 1.53 15.91 23.59
N VAL A 160 2.47 14.96 23.59
CA VAL A 160 2.99 14.34 22.37
C VAL A 160 1.96 13.36 21.81
N GLY A 161 1.85 13.34 20.48
CA GLY A 161 0.99 12.40 19.75
C GLY A 161 1.60 11.01 19.64
N MET A 162 0.95 10.14 18.88
CA MET A 162 1.45 8.79 18.57
C MET A 162 1.40 8.58 17.06
N LEU A 163 2.28 7.73 16.54
CA LEU A 163 2.19 7.24 15.17
C LEU A 163 1.84 5.76 15.20
N ALA A 164 0.81 5.35 14.47
CA ALA A 164 0.49 3.95 14.26
C ALA A 164 0.55 3.61 12.77
N VAL A 165 1.03 2.40 12.47
CA VAL A 165 1.09 1.85 11.11
C VAL A 165 0.47 0.46 11.13
N LYS A 166 -0.43 0.25 10.17
CA LYS A 166 -1.15 -0.99 9.94
C LYS A 166 -1.28 -1.19 8.44
N TYR A 167 -1.16 -2.44 7.99
CA TYR A 167 -1.58 -2.79 6.64
C TYR A 167 -3.09 -2.99 6.62
N LEU A 168 -3.74 -2.31 5.70
CA LEU A 168 -5.18 -2.43 5.52
C LEU A 168 -5.53 -3.54 4.55
N GLU A 169 -4.74 -3.70 3.48
CA GLU A 169 -4.88 -4.73 2.46
C GLU A 169 -3.48 -5.17 2.04
N MET A 170 -3.31 -6.46 1.78
CA MET A 170 -2.06 -7.05 1.31
C MET A 170 -2.38 -8.01 0.14
N PRO A 171 -1.40 -8.41 -0.67
CA PRO A 171 -1.60 -9.51 -1.60
C PRO A 171 -1.94 -10.79 -0.82
N GLY A 172 -2.94 -11.54 -1.30
CA GLY A 172 -3.26 -12.85 -0.73
C GLY A 172 -2.43 -14.01 -1.30
N ASN A 173 -2.48 -15.20 -0.66
CA ASN A 173 -1.78 -16.40 -1.13
C ASN A 173 -2.70 -17.61 -1.33
N ALA A 174 -3.51 -17.55 -2.38
CA ALA A 174 -4.55 -18.54 -2.71
C ALA A 174 -4.09 -19.99 -3.06
N VAL A 175 -2.87 -20.44 -2.71
CA VAL A 175 -2.32 -21.72 -3.16
C VAL A 175 -1.40 -22.45 -2.17
N ASP A 176 -1.24 -21.97 -0.94
CA ASP A 176 -0.30 -22.58 0.02
C ASP A 176 -0.94 -23.56 1.02
N GLY A 177 -2.26 -23.66 1.02
CA GLY A 177 -3.04 -24.53 1.90
C GLY A 177 -3.11 -24.05 3.35
N ILE A 178 -2.84 -22.77 3.60
CA ILE A 178 -2.87 -22.11 4.90
C ILE A 178 -3.98 -21.05 4.87
N ASP A 179 -4.65 -20.90 6.01
CA ASP A 179 -5.54 -19.78 6.31
C ASP A 179 -4.66 -18.64 6.89
N ASN A 180 -4.23 -17.70 6.03
CA ASN A 180 -3.22 -16.70 6.38
C ASN A 180 -3.78 -15.52 7.16
N ASP A 181 -5.07 -15.25 7.02
CA ASP A 181 -5.74 -14.13 7.68
C ASP A 181 -6.64 -14.56 8.87
N SER A 182 -6.84 -15.87 9.05
CA SER A 182 -7.60 -16.53 10.12
C SER A 182 -9.10 -16.25 10.10
N ASP A 183 -9.68 -16.02 8.93
CA ASP A 183 -11.12 -15.85 8.74
C ASP A 183 -11.90 -17.19 8.66
N GLY A 184 -11.18 -18.29 8.44
CA GLY A 184 -11.70 -19.66 8.38
C GLY A 184 -11.85 -20.23 6.96
N LEU A 185 -11.51 -19.45 5.94
CA LEU A 185 -11.32 -19.88 4.55
C LEU A 185 -9.85 -20.27 4.32
N ILE A 186 -9.61 -20.97 3.21
CA ILE A 186 -8.27 -21.44 2.85
C ILE A 186 -8.17 -21.33 1.34
N ASP A 187 -7.09 -20.70 0.87
CA ASP A 187 -6.74 -20.58 -0.55
C ASP A 187 -7.81 -19.83 -1.40
N GLU A 188 -8.58 -18.92 -0.80
CA GLU A 188 -9.59 -18.09 -1.47
C GLU A 188 -8.96 -17.04 -2.39
N SER A 189 -9.68 -16.72 -3.47
CA SER A 189 -9.15 -15.85 -4.53
C SER A 189 -10.22 -14.97 -5.13
N ARG A 190 -9.99 -13.66 -5.03
CA ARG A 190 -10.74 -12.56 -5.66
C ARG A 190 -10.74 -12.52 -7.20
N ASP A 191 -10.31 -13.60 -7.86
CA ASP A 191 -10.10 -13.70 -9.31
C ASP A 191 -10.56 -15.07 -9.86
N ASN A 192 -11.28 -15.87 -9.07
CA ASN A 192 -11.66 -17.25 -9.44
C ASN A 192 -13.12 -17.36 -9.95
N GLY A 193 -13.94 -16.32 -9.79
CA GLY A 193 -15.34 -16.33 -10.22
C GLY A 193 -16.27 -17.11 -9.28
N ILE A 194 -15.89 -17.27 -8.03
CA ILE A 194 -16.60 -18.02 -6.99
C ILE A 194 -16.83 -17.07 -5.82
N ASP A 195 -18.06 -17.10 -5.29
CA ASP A 195 -18.41 -16.51 -4.00
C ASP A 195 -17.88 -17.45 -2.90
N ASP A 196 -16.64 -17.23 -2.44
CA ASP A 196 -15.87 -18.14 -1.59
C ASP A 196 -16.43 -18.18 -0.15
N ASP A 197 -16.91 -17.05 0.37
CA ASP A 197 -17.43 -16.91 1.73
C ASP A 197 -18.98 -17.06 1.81
N GLY A 198 -19.67 -16.94 0.67
CA GLY A 198 -21.10 -17.14 0.54
C GLY A 198 -21.94 -15.96 0.99
N ASP A 199 -21.37 -14.75 1.05
CA ASP A 199 -22.03 -13.56 1.58
C ASP A 199 -22.70 -12.66 0.52
N TRP A 200 -22.48 -12.94 -0.78
CA TRP A 200 -23.16 -12.27 -1.90
C TRP A 200 -24.68 -12.45 -1.84
N ASP A 201 -25.44 -11.34 -1.81
CA ASP A 201 -26.90 -11.33 -1.78
C ASP A 201 -27.51 -10.85 -3.12
N PRO A 202 -28.20 -11.72 -3.88
CA PRO A 202 -28.85 -11.34 -5.15
C PRO A 202 -29.92 -10.23 -5.03
N PHE A 203 -30.34 -9.84 -3.82
CA PHE A 203 -31.27 -8.73 -3.62
C PHE A 203 -30.59 -7.37 -3.43
N SER A 204 -29.35 -7.33 -2.94
CA SER A 204 -28.63 -6.08 -2.69
C SER A 204 -27.41 -5.88 -3.58
N ASP A 205 -26.78 -6.97 -4.01
CA ASP A 205 -25.45 -6.96 -4.61
C ASP A 205 -25.49 -7.20 -6.13
N ASP A 206 -26.64 -7.66 -6.66
CA ASP A 206 -26.92 -7.82 -8.10
C ASP A 206 -27.12 -6.46 -8.80
N VAL A 207 -26.03 -5.69 -8.89
CA VAL A 207 -25.99 -4.30 -9.37
C VAL A 207 -25.18 -4.12 -10.65
N GLY A 208 -24.69 -5.21 -11.25
CA GLY A 208 -23.92 -5.19 -12.49
C GLY A 208 -22.43 -4.87 -12.31
N MET A 209 -21.69 -5.02 -13.41
CA MET A 209 -20.23 -4.87 -13.47
C MET A 209 -19.70 -3.48 -13.07
N ASP A 210 -20.53 -2.44 -13.14
CA ASP A 210 -20.14 -1.09 -12.71
C ASP A 210 -20.36 -0.83 -11.21
N GLY A 211 -20.93 -1.80 -10.49
CA GLY A 211 -21.18 -1.72 -9.05
C GLY A 211 -22.32 -0.77 -8.67
N VAL A 212 -23.12 -0.30 -9.64
CA VAL A 212 -24.14 0.73 -9.42
C VAL A 212 -25.50 0.29 -9.93
N SER A 213 -26.45 0.11 -9.01
CA SER A 213 -27.82 -0.27 -9.35
C SER A 213 -28.50 0.73 -10.31
N GLY A 214 -29.30 0.22 -11.24
CA GLY A 214 -30.17 0.98 -12.12
C GLY A 214 -29.49 1.59 -13.34
N THR A 215 -28.27 1.18 -13.66
CA THR A 215 -27.49 1.65 -14.84
C THR A 215 -27.82 0.84 -16.10
N GLY A 216 -28.34 -0.38 -15.95
CA GLY A 216 -28.69 -1.30 -17.03
C GLY A 216 -27.46 -1.92 -17.70
N ASP A 217 -26.35 -2.01 -16.99
CA ASP A 217 -25.12 -2.62 -17.46
C ASP A 217 -25.18 -4.17 -17.34
N PRO A 218 -24.26 -4.91 -18.00
CA PRO A 218 -24.24 -6.37 -17.91
C PRO A 218 -24.04 -6.87 -16.48
N GLY A 219 -24.73 -7.95 -16.11
CA GLY A 219 -24.75 -8.53 -14.77
C GLY A 219 -26.00 -8.13 -13.99
N GLU A 220 -26.51 -6.91 -14.18
CA GLU A 220 -27.56 -6.35 -13.33
C GLU A 220 -28.92 -7.10 -13.41
N ASN A 221 -29.47 -7.43 -12.24
CA ASN A 221 -30.73 -8.16 -12.01
C ASN A 221 -30.80 -9.53 -12.71
N ASP A 222 -29.66 -10.21 -12.90
CA ASP A 222 -29.62 -11.53 -13.54
C ASP A 222 -29.61 -12.70 -12.54
N GLY A 223 -29.45 -12.40 -11.25
CA GLY A 223 -29.47 -13.33 -10.13
C GLY A 223 -28.20 -14.17 -9.99
N MET A 224 -27.10 -13.77 -10.61
CA MET A 224 -25.79 -14.42 -10.53
C MET A 224 -24.70 -13.40 -10.18
N PRO A 225 -23.70 -13.77 -9.35
CA PRO A 225 -22.58 -12.88 -9.08
C PRO A 225 -21.84 -12.48 -10.35
N THR A 226 -21.57 -11.18 -10.48
CA THR A 226 -20.86 -10.58 -11.61
C THR A 226 -19.68 -9.74 -11.13
N ASN A 227 -18.51 -9.94 -11.75
CA ASN A 227 -17.30 -9.19 -11.42
C ASN A 227 -17.54 -7.67 -11.48
N GLY A 228 -17.29 -6.98 -10.35
CA GLY A 228 -17.58 -5.55 -10.16
C GLY A 228 -18.73 -5.27 -9.20
N GLU A 229 -19.51 -6.29 -8.84
CA GLU A 229 -20.57 -6.22 -7.84
C GLU A 229 -20.01 -6.24 -6.40
N PRO A 230 -20.65 -5.57 -5.43
CA PRO A 230 -20.30 -5.70 -4.02
C PRO A 230 -20.24 -7.18 -3.60
N ASN A 231 -19.38 -7.50 -2.62
CA ASN A 231 -19.35 -8.84 -2.01
C ASN A 231 -19.11 -9.97 -3.04
N PHE A 232 -18.28 -9.70 -4.07
CA PHE A 232 -17.87 -10.72 -5.02
C PHE A 232 -16.51 -10.43 -5.64
N ASP A 233 -15.64 -11.45 -5.71
CA ASP A 233 -14.30 -11.42 -6.31
C ASP A 233 -13.52 -10.15 -5.91
N LYS A 234 -13.17 -9.31 -6.89
CA LYS A 234 -12.34 -8.10 -6.74
C LYS A 234 -12.93 -7.04 -5.83
N THR A 235 -14.21 -7.10 -5.57
CA THR A 235 -14.94 -6.11 -4.79
C THR A 235 -15.27 -6.62 -3.39
N ASP A 236 -15.09 -7.92 -3.14
CA ASP A 236 -15.01 -8.45 -1.79
C ASP A 236 -13.56 -8.57 -1.34
N LYS A 237 -13.27 -8.04 -0.17
CA LYS A 237 -11.96 -8.22 0.45
C LYS A 237 -11.88 -9.55 1.23
N GLN A 238 -13.01 -10.07 1.72
CA GLN A 238 -13.07 -11.29 2.52
C GLN A 238 -12.75 -12.54 1.68
N GLU A 239 -12.70 -12.42 0.35
CA GLU A 239 -12.26 -13.50 -0.56
C GLU A 239 -10.76 -13.47 -0.91
N ALA A 240 -9.95 -12.76 -0.12
CA ALA A 240 -8.50 -12.84 -0.23
C ALA A 240 -7.88 -13.47 1.01
N ASP A 241 -7.06 -14.49 0.78
CA ASP A 241 -6.18 -15.10 1.79
C ASP A 241 -5.04 -14.14 2.16
N ASP A 242 -5.36 -13.06 2.86
CA ASP A 242 -4.53 -11.87 3.05
C ASP A 242 -3.25 -12.19 3.85
N ILE A 243 -2.09 -11.88 3.25
CA ILE A 243 -0.80 -12.06 3.90
C ILE A 243 -0.58 -10.92 4.92
N HIS A 244 -0.96 -11.15 6.18
CA HIS A 244 -0.73 -10.23 7.30
C HIS A 244 0.76 -9.95 7.60
N ILE A 245 1.05 -9.09 8.59
CA ILE A 245 2.44 -8.80 8.99
C ILE A 245 3.14 -10.07 9.49
N ASN A 246 4.11 -10.52 8.70
CA ASN A 246 4.90 -11.69 9.02
C ASN A 246 6.13 -11.40 9.88
N THR A 247 6.70 -10.21 9.74
CA THR A 247 7.90 -9.79 10.45
C THR A 247 7.72 -8.39 11.01
N VAL A 248 8.02 -8.22 12.30
CA VAL A 248 8.20 -6.94 12.97
C VAL A 248 9.54 -6.98 13.69
N ARG A 249 10.44 -6.06 13.32
CA ARG A 249 11.71 -5.87 13.99
C ARG A 249 11.76 -4.47 14.58
N LEU A 250 11.84 -4.37 15.90
CA LEU A 250 11.90 -3.11 16.63
C LEU A 250 13.29 -2.95 17.23
N PHE A 251 13.96 -1.83 16.95
CA PHE A 251 15.36 -1.65 17.32
C PHE A 251 15.70 -0.16 17.51
N PRO A 252 16.68 0.17 18.35
CA PRO A 252 17.21 1.53 18.46
C PRO A 252 17.83 2.02 17.15
N VAL A 253 17.72 3.33 16.88
CA VAL A 253 18.32 3.96 15.70
C VAL A 253 19.82 3.61 15.58
N HIS A 254 20.30 3.45 14.34
CA HIS A 254 21.67 3.03 14.00
C HIS A 254 22.09 1.60 14.43
N THR A 255 21.13 0.72 14.77
CA THR A 255 21.44 -0.71 14.96
C THR A 255 21.89 -1.37 13.66
N TYR A 256 21.29 -0.98 12.54
CA TYR A 256 21.76 -1.31 11.19
C TYR A 256 21.44 -0.19 10.21
N GLU A 257 22.12 -0.22 9.06
CA GLU A 257 22.07 0.85 8.08
C GLU A 257 21.28 0.44 6.84
N LEU A 258 20.41 1.34 6.36
CA LEU A 258 19.54 1.08 5.20
C LEU A 258 20.28 0.83 3.88
N TRP A 259 21.55 1.23 3.78
CA TRP A 259 22.36 0.96 2.58
C TRP A 259 22.93 -0.47 2.56
N ASN A 260 22.78 -1.25 3.63
CA ASN A 260 23.22 -2.64 3.68
C ASN A 260 22.08 -3.59 3.29
N GLU A 261 21.94 -3.85 2.00
CA GLU A 261 20.85 -4.65 1.42
C GLU A 261 20.73 -6.07 2.00
N GLU A 262 21.86 -6.73 2.30
CA GLU A 262 21.87 -8.08 2.87
C GLU A 262 21.28 -8.10 4.29
N GLU A 263 21.57 -7.08 5.08
CA GLU A 263 21.03 -6.95 6.43
C GLU A 263 19.55 -6.57 6.41
N ASN A 264 19.15 -5.69 5.49
CA ASN A 264 17.74 -5.37 5.25
C ASN A 264 16.96 -6.64 4.85
N TRP A 265 17.49 -7.42 3.91
CA TRP A 265 16.87 -8.67 3.47
C TRP A 265 16.67 -9.64 4.64
N GLN A 266 17.72 -9.83 5.47
CA GLN A 266 17.63 -10.67 6.66
C GLN A 266 16.61 -10.12 7.66
N ALA A 267 16.56 -8.80 7.86
CA ALA A 267 15.58 -8.17 8.75
C ALA A 267 14.16 -8.48 8.29
N PHE A 268 13.82 -8.18 7.02
CA PHE A 268 12.47 -8.37 6.47
C PHE A 268 12.06 -9.85 6.37
N THR A 269 13.00 -10.76 6.15
CA THR A 269 12.72 -12.20 5.99
C THR A 269 12.84 -13.03 7.25
N SER A 270 13.19 -12.42 8.38
CA SER A 270 13.49 -13.13 9.62
C SER A 270 12.31 -13.89 10.23
N GLY A 271 11.07 -13.43 10.00
CA GLY A 271 9.87 -13.92 10.68
C GLY A 271 9.83 -13.57 12.17
N ILE A 272 10.73 -12.70 12.63
CA ILE A 272 10.72 -12.19 14.00
C ILE A 272 9.50 -11.27 14.15
N ARG A 273 8.76 -11.39 15.25
CA ARG A 273 7.67 -10.48 15.62
C ARG A 273 7.95 -9.92 17.00
N ASP A 274 8.80 -8.90 17.07
CA ASP A 274 9.12 -8.20 18.31
C ASP A 274 7.84 -7.57 18.87
N SER A 275 7.57 -7.79 20.16
CA SER A 275 6.36 -7.26 20.80
C SER A 275 6.53 -5.82 21.27
N VAL A 276 7.73 -5.48 21.75
CA VAL A 276 8.06 -4.16 22.29
C VAL A 276 9.56 -3.94 22.18
N THR A 277 9.95 -2.70 21.88
CA THR A 277 11.30 -2.20 22.12
C THR A 277 11.21 -1.06 23.13
N GLY A 278 12.25 -0.91 23.94
CA GLY A 278 12.44 0.25 24.79
C GLY A 278 13.83 0.85 24.57
N PRO A 279 14.18 1.90 25.32
CA PRO A 279 15.53 2.45 25.34
C PRO A 279 16.62 1.40 25.68
#